data_AF-C3N5G9-F1
#
_entry.id   AF-C3N5G9-F1
#
_cell.length_a   1.000
_cell.length_b   1.000
_cell.length_c   1.000
_cell.angle_alpha   90.00
_cell.angle_beta   90.00
_cell.angle_gamma   90.00
#
_symmetry.space_group_name_H-M   'P 1'
#
loop_
_entity.id
_entity.type
_entity.pdbx_description
1 polymer ?
#
loop_
_entity_poly.entity_id
_entity_poly.type
_entity_poly.pdbx_seq_one_letter_code
_entity_poly.pdbx_strand_id
1 'polypeptide(L)'
;MFDKLPFIFNNEKRRKAQLGKILTEISLKLKDQQTRLEEAIRRLKDRDKELFEKVVRAQVEGDDAKAKIYAQEIADIRRIIKVIYTAFLAIEKVRLKLDTVQELQGVSLVLYPVAKILGDLKDQIKGIAPEVAIALDSIISSVNGIAVETGAINDRGVVPAVVDEQARQILDEAQKMAEVKVRELLPDLPHPPIEQSSRVSQSRPAVRKITERELLDYIVNNGGFLDIEHFSKVYGVEKQEVVKLLEVLKSKGLIAVES
;
A
#
# COMPACT_ATOMS: atom_id res chain seq x y z
N MET A 1 -41.76 -15.69 -42.70
CA MET A 1 -40.39 -15.68 -42.17
C MET A 1 -40.33 -15.03 -40.77
N PHE A 2 -41.31 -15.27 -39.88
CA PHE A 2 -41.43 -14.55 -38.59
C PHE A 2 -41.71 -15.43 -37.35
N ASP A 3 -41.55 -16.76 -37.43
CA ASP A 3 -41.85 -17.67 -36.30
C ASP A 3 -40.71 -17.88 -35.28
N LYS A 4 -39.56 -17.22 -35.44
CA LYS A 4 -38.41 -17.41 -34.53
C LYS A 4 -38.30 -16.38 -33.40
N LEU A 5 -39.10 -15.31 -33.42
CA LEU A 5 -39.04 -14.24 -32.41
C LEU A 5 -39.28 -14.72 -30.96
N PRO A 6 -40.31 -15.52 -30.63
CA PRO A 6 -40.56 -15.90 -29.24
C PRO A 6 -39.47 -16.83 -28.66
N PHE A 7 -38.79 -17.59 -29.53
CA PHE A 7 -37.70 -18.50 -29.13
C PHE A 7 -36.41 -17.75 -28.75
N ILE A 8 -36.10 -16.65 -29.45
CA ILE A 8 -34.93 -15.81 -29.16
C ILE A 8 -35.11 -15.05 -27.84
N PHE A 9 -36.29 -14.43 -27.64
CA PHE A 9 -36.60 -13.69 -26.40
C PHE A 9 -36.57 -14.58 -25.14
N ASN A 10 -37.03 -15.83 -25.22
CA ASN A 10 -37.01 -16.75 -24.08
C ASN A 10 -35.57 -17.21 -23.73
N ASN A 11 -34.70 -17.31 -24.73
CA ASN A 11 -33.30 -17.70 -24.54
C ASN A 11 -32.47 -16.59 -23.88
N GLU A 12 -32.67 -15.34 -24.30
CA GLU A 12 -32.00 -14.17 -23.68
C GLU A 12 -32.39 -13.98 -22.22
N LYS A 13 -33.68 -14.11 -21.89
CA LYS A 13 -34.17 -14.02 -20.51
C LYS A 13 -33.57 -15.08 -19.60
N ARG A 14 -33.44 -16.32 -20.09
CA ARG A 14 -32.78 -17.43 -19.38
C ARG A 14 -31.28 -17.17 -19.17
N ARG A 15 -30.58 -16.70 -20.21
CA ARG A 15 -29.15 -16.33 -20.13
C ARG A 15 -28.90 -15.22 -19.12
N LYS A 16 -29.74 -14.17 -19.10
CA LYS A 16 -29.63 -13.08 -18.13
C LYS A 16 -29.86 -13.56 -16.69
N ALA A 17 -30.84 -14.45 -16.47
CA ALA A 17 -31.08 -15.05 -15.16
C ALA A 17 -29.91 -15.93 -14.69
N GLN A 18 -29.34 -16.74 -15.59
CA GLN A 18 -28.19 -17.58 -15.30
C GLN A 18 -26.94 -16.75 -14.97
N LEU A 19 -26.67 -15.70 -15.76
CA LEU A 19 -25.61 -14.73 -15.49
C LEU A 19 -25.77 -14.11 -14.09
N GLY A 20 -26.98 -13.62 -13.77
CA GLY A 20 -27.27 -13.00 -12.48
C GLY A 20 -27.03 -13.95 -11.30
N LYS A 21 -27.37 -15.23 -11.46
CA LYS A 21 -27.10 -16.26 -10.44
C LYS A 21 -25.59 -16.45 -10.22
N ILE A 22 -24.81 -16.61 -11.29
CA ILE A 22 -23.36 -16.86 -11.16
C ILE A 22 -22.64 -15.63 -10.58
N LEU A 23 -23.01 -14.41 -11.01
CA LEU A 23 -22.47 -13.18 -10.43
C LEU A 23 -22.76 -13.07 -8.93
N THR A 24 -23.97 -13.45 -8.51
CA THR A 24 -24.34 -13.52 -7.10
C THR A 24 -23.46 -14.52 -6.34
N GLU A 25 -23.26 -15.72 -6.88
CA GLU A 25 -22.39 -16.73 -6.28
C GLU A 25 -20.94 -16.25 -6.14
N ILE A 26 -20.41 -15.55 -7.16
CA ILE A 26 -19.07 -14.94 -7.10
C ILE A 26 -19.02 -13.84 -6.03
N SER A 27 -20.00 -12.94 -5.99
CA SER A 27 -20.05 -11.86 -5.01
C SER A 27 -20.11 -12.38 -3.58
N LEU A 28 -20.83 -13.48 -3.34
CA LEU A 28 -20.85 -14.18 -2.04
C LEU A 28 -19.49 -14.78 -1.69
N LYS A 29 -18.84 -15.49 -2.60
CA LYS A 29 -17.50 -16.06 -2.37
C LYS A 29 -16.46 -14.97 -2.07
N LEU A 30 -16.53 -13.84 -2.78
CA LEU A 30 -15.68 -12.68 -2.53
C LEU A 30 -15.95 -12.07 -1.14
N LYS A 31 -17.22 -11.96 -0.74
CA LYS A 31 -17.60 -11.49 0.59
C LYS A 31 -17.02 -12.40 1.69
N ASP A 32 -17.08 -13.72 1.51
CA ASP A 32 -16.47 -14.67 2.45
C ASP A 32 -14.96 -14.45 2.57
N GLN A 33 -14.29 -14.13 1.46
CA GLN A 33 -12.86 -13.80 1.50
C GLN A 33 -12.60 -12.49 2.25
N GLN A 34 -13.45 -11.47 2.09
CA GLN A 34 -13.32 -10.23 2.86
C GLN A 34 -13.44 -10.48 4.36
N THR A 35 -14.41 -11.29 4.79
CA THR A 35 -14.56 -11.67 6.21
C THR A 35 -13.30 -12.34 6.74
N ARG A 36 -12.69 -13.25 5.97
CA ARG A 36 -11.43 -13.91 6.36
C ARG A 36 -10.26 -12.93 6.47
N LEU A 37 -10.15 -11.98 5.54
CA LEU A 37 -9.12 -10.93 5.59
C LEU A 37 -9.35 -10.01 6.80
N GLU A 38 -10.60 -9.67 7.11
CA GLU A 38 -10.95 -8.88 8.29
C GLU A 38 -10.56 -9.58 9.59
N GLU A 39 -10.83 -10.88 9.71
CA GLU A 39 -10.37 -11.67 10.85
C GLU A 39 -8.84 -11.70 10.96
N ALA A 40 -8.13 -11.85 9.84
CA ALA A 40 -6.67 -11.81 9.83
C ALA A 40 -6.13 -10.45 10.29
N ILE A 41 -6.74 -9.36 9.83
CA ILE A 41 -6.42 -8.00 10.30
C ILE A 41 -6.62 -7.90 11.81
N ARG A 42 -7.75 -8.36 12.35
CA ARG A 42 -8.03 -8.32 13.80
C ARG A 42 -6.96 -9.05 14.60
N ARG A 43 -6.60 -10.28 14.22
CA ARG A 43 -5.56 -11.07 14.89
C ARG A 43 -4.18 -10.39 14.86
N LEU A 44 -3.82 -9.80 13.72
CA LEU A 44 -2.55 -9.08 13.58
C LEU A 44 -2.54 -7.78 14.41
N LYS A 45 -3.66 -7.08 14.54
CA LYS A 45 -3.79 -5.91 15.41
C LYS A 45 -3.64 -6.27 16.89
N ASP A 46 -4.23 -7.39 17.32
CA ASP A 46 -4.07 -7.86 18.70
C ASP A 46 -2.61 -8.22 18.99
N ARG A 47 -1.92 -8.82 18.02
CA ARG A 47 -0.48 -9.11 18.10
C ARG A 47 0.40 -7.85 18.12
N ASP A 48 0.07 -6.84 17.31
CA ASP A 48 0.73 -5.52 17.31
C ASP A 48 0.68 -4.91 18.71
N LYS A 49 -0.52 -4.92 19.33
CA LYS A 49 -0.72 -4.41 20.69
C LYS A 49 0.08 -5.18 21.74
N GLU A 50 0.08 -6.51 21.68
CA GLU A 50 0.85 -7.34 22.61
C GLU A 50 2.36 -7.05 22.52
N LEU A 51 2.89 -6.90 21.30
CA LEU A 51 4.30 -6.58 21.09
C LEU A 51 4.61 -5.15 21.54
N PHE A 52 3.70 -4.21 21.34
CA PHE A 52 3.85 -2.84 21.81
C PHE A 52 4.03 -2.79 23.33
N GLU A 53 3.21 -3.51 24.09
CA GLU A 53 3.35 -3.61 25.54
C GLU A 53 4.70 -4.20 25.95
N LYS A 54 5.26 -5.13 25.14
CA LYS A 54 6.61 -5.68 25.34
C LYS A 54 7.71 -4.67 25.04
N VAL A 55 7.55 -3.80 24.03
CA VAL A 55 8.48 -2.70 23.76
C VAL A 55 8.57 -1.77 24.98
N VAL A 56 7.41 -1.34 25.50
CA VAL A 56 7.36 -0.43 26.67
C VAL A 56 8.05 -1.06 27.88
N ARG A 57 7.77 -2.34 28.18
CA ARG A 57 8.44 -3.04 29.29
C ARG A 57 9.96 -3.12 29.09
N ALA A 58 10.40 -3.52 27.90
CA ALA A 58 11.83 -3.62 27.60
C ALA A 58 12.55 -2.26 27.72
N GLN A 59 11.90 -1.16 27.32
CA GLN A 59 12.43 0.20 27.50
C GLN A 59 12.55 0.60 28.98
N VAL A 60 11.54 0.30 29.80
CA VAL A 60 11.58 0.57 31.25
C VAL A 60 12.69 -0.24 31.93
N GLU A 61 12.94 -1.45 31.48
CA GLU A 61 13.99 -2.34 31.98
C GLU A 61 15.40 -1.99 31.44
N GLY A 62 15.51 -1.05 30.48
CA GLY A 62 16.78 -0.71 29.82
C GLY A 62 17.29 -1.78 28.85
N ASP A 63 16.45 -2.71 28.43
CA ASP A 63 16.79 -3.77 27.47
C ASP A 63 16.51 -3.31 26.03
N ASP A 64 17.38 -2.44 25.53
CA ASP A 64 17.26 -1.82 24.19
C ASP A 64 17.28 -2.86 23.06
N ALA A 65 17.99 -3.98 23.26
CA ALA A 65 18.05 -5.07 22.29
C ALA A 65 16.68 -5.72 22.10
N LYS A 66 15.98 -6.07 23.20
CA LYS A 66 14.61 -6.61 23.11
C LYS A 66 13.61 -5.58 22.57
N ALA A 67 13.70 -4.33 23.02
CA ALA A 67 12.84 -3.26 22.53
C ALA A 67 12.93 -3.12 21.00
N LYS A 68 14.15 -3.16 20.45
CA LYS A 68 14.41 -3.11 19.01
C LYS A 68 13.85 -4.30 18.25
N ILE A 69 14.01 -5.52 18.78
CA ILE A 69 13.46 -6.74 18.16
C ILE A 69 11.93 -6.65 18.07
N TYR A 70 11.26 -6.30 19.17
CA TYR A 70 9.80 -6.19 19.19
C TYR A 70 9.29 -5.06 18.27
N ALA A 71 9.98 -3.93 18.22
CA ALA A 71 9.63 -2.83 17.32
C ALA A 71 9.74 -3.22 15.84
N GLN A 72 10.76 -4.01 15.48
CA GLN A 72 10.91 -4.51 14.11
C GLN A 72 9.77 -5.46 13.72
N GLU A 73 9.40 -6.38 14.60
CA GLU A 73 8.26 -7.29 14.37
C GLU A 73 6.94 -6.51 14.21
N ILE A 74 6.73 -5.46 15.02
CA ILE A 74 5.57 -4.58 14.85
C ILE A 74 5.58 -3.93 13.46
N ALA A 75 6.72 -3.40 13.00
CA ALA A 75 6.82 -2.81 11.68
C ALA A 75 6.48 -3.80 10.55
N ASP A 76 6.87 -5.06 10.72
CA ASP A 76 6.57 -6.13 9.77
C ASP A 76 5.08 -6.52 9.79
N ILE A 77 4.48 -6.67 10.98
CA ILE A 77 3.04 -6.87 11.15
C ILE A 77 2.23 -5.74 10.50
N ARG A 78 2.62 -4.49 10.71
CA ARG A 78 1.93 -3.33 10.12
C ARG A 78 1.98 -3.33 8.60
N ARG A 79 3.11 -3.74 8.03
CA ARG A 79 3.25 -3.91 6.58
C ARG A 79 2.31 -4.99 6.05
N ILE A 80 2.21 -6.11 6.76
CA ILE A 80 1.30 -7.22 6.42
C ILE A 80 -0.16 -6.76 6.51
N ILE A 81 -0.55 -6.07 7.59
CA ILE A 81 -1.91 -5.50 7.74
C ILE A 81 -2.24 -4.60 6.55
N LYS A 82 -1.32 -3.73 6.11
CA LYS A 82 -1.54 -2.85 4.95
C LYS A 82 -1.84 -3.64 3.68
N VAL A 83 -1.10 -4.71 3.41
CA VAL A 83 -1.35 -5.57 2.23
C VAL A 83 -2.72 -6.25 2.32
N ILE A 84 -3.06 -6.83 3.48
CA ILE A 84 -4.35 -7.49 3.70
C ILE A 84 -5.51 -6.49 3.56
N TYR A 85 -5.36 -5.29 4.12
CA TYR A 85 -6.38 -4.24 4.04
C TYR A 85 -6.57 -3.72 2.61
N THR A 86 -5.49 -3.65 1.83
CA THR A 86 -5.55 -3.30 0.40
C THR A 86 -6.38 -4.34 -0.36
N ALA A 87 -6.13 -5.64 -0.12
CA ALA A 87 -6.92 -6.71 -0.72
C ALA A 87 -8.38 -6.67 -0.28
N PHE A 88 -8.66 -6.41 1.00
CA PHE A 88 -10.01 -6.26 1.53
C PHE A 88 -10.82 -5.18 0.78
N LEU A 89 -10.22 -3.99 0.59
CA LEU A 89 -10.87 -2.87 -0.11
C LEU A 89 -11.01 -3.13 -1.62
N ALA A 90 -9.99 -3.72 -2.24
CA ALA A 90 -10.05 -4.05 -3.67
C ALA A 90 -11.12 -5.09 -3.97
N ILE A 91 -11.31 -6.10 -3.10
CA ILE A 91 -12.41 -7.06 -3.20
C ILE A 91 -13.77 -6.36 -3.04
N GLU A 92 -13.91 -5.41 -2.11
CA GLU A 92 -15.15 -4.63 -1.98
C GLU A 92 -15.48 -3.91 -3.28
N LYS A 93 -14.48 -3.25 -3.87
CA LYS A 93 -14.64 -2.54 -5.15
C LYS A 93 -15.00 -3.49 -6.29
N VAL A 94 -14.41 -4.68 -6.35
CA VAL A 94 -14.74 -5.71 -7.33
C VAL A 94 -16.20 -6.14 -7.19
N ARG A 95 -16.69 -6.38 -5.97
CA ARG A 95 -18.09 -6.75 -5.73
C ARG A 95 -19.05 -5.67 -6.22
N LEU A 96 -18.78 -4.40 -5.92
CA LEU A 96 -19.57 -3.28 -6.42
C LEU A 96 -19.56 -3.19 -7.96
N LYS A 97 -18.43 -3.50 -8.61
CA LYS A 97 -18.36 -3.60 -10.07
C LYS A 97 -19.20 -4.76 -10.61
N LEU A 98 -19.23 -5.91 -9.94
CA LEU A 98 -20.04 -7.05 -10.36
C LEU A 98 -21.55 -6.76 -10.27
N ASP A 99 -21.97 -5.93 -9.31
CA ASP A 99 -23.38 -5.53 -9.17
C ASP A 99 -23.86 -4.70 -10.37
N THR A 100 -22.99 -3.90 -11.01
CA THR A 100 -23.35 -3.10 -12.19
C THR A 100 -23.41 -3.90 -13.50
N VAL A 101 -22.96 -5.16 -13.51
CA VAL A 101 -22.92 -5.99 -14.72
C VAL A 101 -24.32 -6.30 -15.26
N GLN A 102 -25.32 -6.44 -14.38
CA GLN A 102 -26.68 -6.80 -14.79
C GLN A 102 -27.40 -5.70 -15.60
N GLU A 103 -26.86 -4.47 -15.55
CA GLU A 103 -27.40 -3.27 -16.20
C GLU A 103 -26.72 -2.96 -17.54
N LEU A 104 -25.58 -3.58 -17.84
CA LEU A 104 -24.75 -3.24 -19.01
C LEU A 104 -24.97 -4.17 -20.21
N GLN A 105 -25.00 -3.57 -21.41
CA GLN A 105 -24.77 -4.27 -22.66
C GLN A 105 -23.25 -4.38 -22.86
N GLY A 106 -22.65 -5.50 -22.47
CA GLY A 106 -21.19 -5.71 -22.58
C GLY A 106 -20.55 -6.23 -21.30
N VAL A 107 -20.91 -7.47 -20.93
CA VAL A 107 -20.43 -8.16 -19.71
C VAL A 107 -18.88 -8.23 -19.67
N SER A 108 -18.23 -8.35 -20.82
CA SER A 108 -16.76 -8.35 -20.99
C SER A 108 -16.08 -7.12 -20.38
N LEU A 109 -16.68 -5.94 -20.53
CA LEU A 109 -16.11 -4.67 -20.09
C LEU A 109 -15.90 -4.61 -18.57
N VAL A 110 -16.63 -5.43 -17.83
CA VAL A 110 -16.49 -5.54 -16.37
C VAL A 110 -15.70 -6.78 -15.96
N LEU A 111 -15.97 -7.93 -16.57
CA LEU A 111 -15.34 -9.18 -16.16
C LEU A 111 -13.82 -9.22 -16.39
N TYR A 112 -13.32 -8.60 -17.48
CA TYR A 112 -11.88 -8.55 -17.74
C TYR A 112 -11.11 -7.76 -16.66
N PRO A 113 -11.47 -6.49 -16.34
CA PRO A 113 -10.86 -5.78 -15.21
C PRO A 113 -10.99 -6.53 -13.89
N VAL A 114 -12.13 -7.18 -13.63
CA VAL A 114 -12.32 -7.97 -12.40
C VAL A 114 -11.33 -9.13 -12.33
N ALA A 115 -11.23 -9.95 -13.38
CA ALA A 115 -10.30 -11.08 -13.41
C ALA A 115 -8.84 -10.63 -13.20
N LYS A 116 -8.45 -9.51 -13.81
CA LYS A 116 -7.12 -8.92 -13.64
C LYS A 116 -6.87 -8.49 -12.19
N ILE A 117 -7.77 -7.71 -11.59
CA ILE A 117 -7.65 -7.24 -10.19
C ILE A 117 -7.52 -8.44 -9.25
N LEU A 118 -8.37 -9.47 -9.41
CA LEU A 118 -8.32 -10.65 -8.56
C LEU A 118 -7.01 -11.43 -8.75
N GLY A 119 -6.45 -11.46 -9.96
CA GLY A 119 -5.13 -12.04 -10.24
C GLY A 119 -4.00 -11.32 -9.53
N ASP A 120 -3.96 -10.00 -9.63
CA ASP A 120 -2.96 -9.16 -8.95
C ASP A 120 -3.05 -9.32 -7.42
N LEU A 121 -4.27 -9.36 -6.87
CA LEU A 121 -4.50 -9.60 -5.44
C LEU A 121 -4.04 -10.98 -4.99
N LYS A 122 -4.34 -12.03 -5.77
CA LYS A 122 -3.87 -13.40 -5.49
C LYS A 122 -2.35 -13.40 -5.31
N ASP A 123 -1.62 -12.76 -6.23
CA ASP A 123 -0.15 -12.73 -6.18
C ASP A 123 0.40 -11.94 -5.00
N GLN A 124 -0.27 -10.85 -4.61
CA GLN A 124 0.11 -10.06 -3.44
C GLN A 124 -0.09 -10.80 -2.11
N ILE A 125 -1.17 -11.58 -1.99
CA ILE A 125 -1.55 -12.19 -0.71
C ILE A 125 -1.14 -13.66 -0.57
N LYS A 126 -0.65 -14.33 -1.63
CA LYS A 126 -0.29 -15.77 -1.54
C LYS A 126 0.72 -16.12 -0.44
N GLY A 127 1.63 -15.20 -0.11
CA GLY A 127 2.62 -15.38 0.97
C GLY A 127 2.10 -15.00 2.36
N ILE A 128 0.90 -14.43 2.47
CA ILE A 128 0.33 -13.87 3.70
C ILE A 128 -0.95 -14.61 4.10
N ALA A 129 -1.86 -14.78 3.14
CA ALA A 129 -3.17 -15.42 3.27
C ALA A 129 -3.36 -16.42 2.11
N PRO A 130 -2.64 -17.55 2.11
CA PRO A 130 -2.65 -18.53 1.01
C PRO A 130 -4.07 -19.05 0.71
N GLU A 131 -4.90 -19.20 1.74
CA GLU A 131 -6.23 -19.78 1.59
C GLU A 131 -7.17 -18.84 0.83
N VAL A 132 -6.98 -17.54 1.03
CA VAL A 132 -7.67 -16.51 0.27
C VAL A 132 -7.15 -16.51 -1.17
N ALA A 133 -5.84 -16.61 -1.39
CA ALA A 133 -5.26 -16.67 -2.73
C ALA A 133 -5.81 -17.85 -3.55
N ILE A 134 -5.94 -19.04 -2.95
CA ILE A 134 -6.54 -20.22 -3.59
C ILE A 134 -8.02 -19.95 -3.95
N ALA A 135 -8.78 -19.36 -3.03
CA ALA A 135 -10.17 -19.01 -3.29
C ALA A 135 -10.31 -17.99 -4.42
N LEU A 136 -9.43 -16.97 -4.48
CA LEU A 136 -9.40 -15.99 -5.56
C LEU A 136 -9.13 -16.67 -6.91
N ASP A 137 -8.23 -17.66 -6.98
CA ASP A 137 -7.95 -18.41 -8.21
C ASP A 137 -9.18 -19.18 -8.74
N SER A 138 -9.94 -19.78 -7.83
CA SER A 138 -11.23 -20.43 -8.16
C SER A 138 -12.27 -19.41 -8.66
N ILE A 139 -12.31 -18.22 -8.05
CA ILE A 139 -13.20 -17.14 -8.48
C ILE A 139 -12.80 -16.62 -9.86
N ILE A 140 -11.51 -16.41 -10.13
CA ILE A 140 -11.00 -16.00 -11.45
C ILE A 140 -11.42 -17.02 -12.52
N SER A 141 -11.31 -18.31 -12.22
CA SER A 141 -11.76 -19.38 -13.11
C SER A 141 -13.27 -19.30 -13.39
N SER A 142 -14.07 -18.98 -12.37
CA SER A 142 -15.53 -18.77 -12.50
C SER A 142 -15.84 -17.55 -13.37
N VAL A 143 -15.15 -16.43 -13.15
CA VAL A 143 -15.29 -15.19 -13.96
C VAL A 143 -14.94 -15.44 -15.42
N ASN A 144 -13.84 -16.13 -15.70
CA ASN A 144 -13.42 -16.47 -17.06
C ASN A 144 -14.43 -17.40 -17.75
N GLY A 145 -14.99 -18.37 -17.02
CA GLY A 145 -16.04 -19.25 -17.54
C GLY A 145 -17.27 -18.49 -18.03
N ILE A 146 -17.70 -17.45 -17.30
CA ILE A 146 -18.81 -16.58 -17.73
C ILE A 146 -18.46 -15.82 -19.00
N ALA A 147 -17.24 -15.29 -19.10
CA ALA A 147 -16.80 -14.57 -20.28
C ALA A 147 -16.84 -15.46 -21.54
N VAL A 148 -16.49 -16.75 -21.41
CA VAL A 148 -16.63 -17.75 -22.48
C VAL A 148 -18.10 -17.97 -22.83
N GLU A 149 -18.94 -18.30 -21.84
CA GLU A 149 -20.34 -18.70 -22.04
C GLU A 149 -21.21 -17.57 -22.64
N THR A 150 -20.92 -16.33 -22.25
CA THR A 150 -21.65 -15.14 -22.74
C THR A 150 -21.18 -14.66 -24.11
N GLY A 151 -20.17 -15.30 -24.71
CA GLY A 151 -19.58 -14.87 -25.98
C GLY A 151 -18.79 -13.56 -25.85
N ALA A 152 -18.52 -13.10 -24.63
CA ALA A 152 -17.75 -11.90 -24.32
C ALA A 152 -16.30 -11.97 -24.85
N ILE A 153 -15.79 -13.17 -25.13
CA ILE A 153 -14.46 -13.39 -25.72
C ILE A 153 -14.40 -13.01 -27.21
N ASN A 154 -15.54 -12.93 -27.91
CA ASN A 154 -15.58 -12.60 -29.34
C ASN A 154 -15.61 -11.09 -29.61
N ASP A 155 -15.78 -10.26 -28.57
CA ASP A 155 -15.77 -8.81 -28.71
C ASP A 155 -14.33 -8.29 -28.68
N ARG A 156 -13.68 -8.29 -29.85
CA ARG A 156 -12.30 -7.84 -30.08
C ARG A 156 -12.05 -6.33 -29.83
N GLY A 157 -12.89 -5.67 -29.05
CA GLY A 157 -12.90 -4.22 -28.88
C GLY A 157 -12.24 -3.67 -27.62
N VAL A 158 -11.95 -4.49 -26.60
CA VAL A 158 -11.37 -3.96 -25.35
C VAL A 158 -9.86 -3.87 -25.48
N VAL A 159 -9.35 -2.66 -25.71
CA VAL A 159 -7.91 -2.38 -25.75
C VAL A 159 -7.30 -2.79 -24.40
N PRO A 160 -6.37 -3.77 -24.36
CA PRO A 160 -5.78 -4.27 -23.12
C PRO A 160 -5.23 -3.15 -22.21
N ALA A 161 -4.77 -2.05 -22.79
CA ALA A 161 -4.28 -0.88 -22.06
C ALA A 161 -5.35 -0.22 -21.15
N VAL A 162 -6.63 -0.18 -21.55
CA VAL A 162 -7.70 0.45 -20.75
C VAL A 162 -8.09 -0.44 -19.56
N VAL A 163 -8.11 -1.76 -19.75
CA VAL A 163 -8.35 -2.74 -18.68
C VAL A 163 -7.26 -2.66 -17.63
N ASP A 164 -6.02 -2.57 -18.09
CA ASP A 164 -4.84 -2.48 -17.23
C ASP A 164 -4.86 -1.21 -16.39
N GLU A 165 -5.22 -0.09 -16.99
CA GLU A 165 -5.31 1.19 -16.28
C GLU A 165 -6.43 1.17 -15.22
N GLN A 166 -7.62 0.63 -15.54
CA GLN A 166 -8.71 0.55 -14.56
C GLN A 166 -8.38 -0.37 -13.37
N ALA A 167 -7.73 -1.51 -13.62
CA ALA A 167 -7.31 -2.42 -12.57
C ALA A 167 -6.27 -1.74 -11.66
N ARG A 168 -5.29 -1.06 -12.27
CA ARG A 168 -4.24 -0.34 -11.56
C ARG A 168 -4.79 0.79 -10.69
N GLN A 169 -5.70 1.60 -11.23
CA GLN A 169 -6.33 2.70 -10.47
C GLN A 169 -7.02 2.20 -9.20
N ILE A 170 -7.75 1.08 -9.28
CA ILE A 170 -8.44 0.50 -8.13
C ILE A 170 -7.45 0.02 -7.07
N LEU A 171 -6.38 -0.66 -7.49
CA LEU A 171 -5.35 -1.13 -6.57
C LEU A 171 -4.61 0.04 -5.91
N ASP A 172 -4.28 1.08 -6.67
CA ASP A 172 -3.60 2.27 -6.16
C ASP A 172 -4.49 3.05 -5.16
N GLU A 173 -5.79 3.18 -5.45
CA GLU A 173 -6.78 3.77 -4.52
C GLU A 173 -6.90 2.94 -3.24
N ALA A 174 -7.04 1.62 -3.37
CA ALA A 174 -7.13 0.71 -2.23
C ALA A 174 -5.88 0.79 -1.35
N GLN A 175 -4.70 0.88 -1.96
CA GLN A 175 -3.43 0.98 -1.24
C GLN A 175 -3.31 2.31 -0.48
N LYS A 176 -3.72 3.43 -1.10
CA LYS A 176 -3.75 4.75 -0.44
C LYS A 176 -4.71 4.75 0.74
N MET A 177 -5.91 4.21 0.55
CA MET A 177 -6.91 4.10 1.63
C MET A 177 -6.42 3.19 2.76
N ALA A 178 -5.79 2.06 2.44
CA ALA A 178 -5.21 1.15 3.41
C ALA A 178 -4.11 1.84 4.24
N GLU A 179 -3.27 2.67 3.62
CA GLU A 179 -2.23 3.42 4.33
C GLU A 179 -2.81 4.38 5.36
N VAL A 180 -3.81 5.17 4.97
CA VAL A 180 -4.51 6.08 5.88
C VAL A 180 -5.13 5.28 7.02
N LYS A 181 -5.80 4.16 6.70
CA LYS A 181 -6.53 3.39 7.70
C LYS A 181 -5.63 2.68 8.70
N VAL A 182 -4.51 2.11 8.25
CA VAL A 182 -3.53 1.48 9.14
C VAL A 182 -2.93 2.52 10.10
N ARG A 183 -2.66 3.75 9.62
CA ARG A 183 -2.16 4.84 10.46
C ARG A 183 -3.18 5.31 11.49
N GLU A 184 -4.46 5.35 11.16
CA GLU A 184 -5.54 5.70 12.13
C GLU A 184 -5.73 4.64 13.22
N LEU A 185 -5.55 3.36 12.86
CA LEU A 185 -5.94 2.25 13.71
C LEU A 185 -4.84 1.78 14.68
N LEU A 186 -3.59 2.18 14.46
CA LEU A 186 -2.43 1.67 15.18
C LEU A 186 -1.64 2.81 15.82
N PRO A 187 -1.26 2.69 17.10
CA PRO A 187 -0.55 3.74 17.82
C PRO A 187 0.86 3.94 17.26
N ASP A 188 1.39 5.16 17.34
CA ASP A 188 2.82 5.39 17.07
C ASP A 188 3.67 4.59 18.06
N LEU A 189 4.72 3.95 17.56
CA LEU A 189 5.64 3.20 18.41
C LEU A 189 6.31 4.16 19.41
N PRO A 190 6.41 3.80 20.72
CA PRO A 190 7.22 4.57 21.65
C PRO A 190 8.63 4.54 21.10
N HIS A 191 9.15 5.72 20.76
CA HIS A 191 10.50 5.82 20.24
C HIS A 191 11.45 5.14 21.25
N PRO A 192 12.30 4.19 20.82
CA PRO A 192 13.46 3.84 21.64
C PRO A 192 14.23 5.13 21.96
N PRO A 193 15.02 5.16 23.06
CA PRO A 193 15.98 6.23 23.29
C PRO A 193 16.67 6.53 21.96
N ILE A 194 16.57 7.79 21.55
CA ILE A 194 16.92 8.24 20.21
C ILE A 194 18.41 7.96 19.98
N GLU A 195 18.74 6.83 19.38
CA GLU A 195 19.84 6.79 18.41
C GLU A 195 19.23 7.22 17.07
N GLN A 196 19.58 8.44 16.67
CA GLN A 196 19.05 9.14 15.51
C GLN A 196 19.34 8.36 14.22
N SER A 197 18.40 7.50 13.82
CA SER A 197 18.24 7.08 12.43
C SER A 197 16.86 7.51 11.96
N SER A 198 16.72 8.81 11.70
CA SER A 198 15.54 9.38 11.07
C SER A 198 15.48 8.96 9.60
N ARG A 199 14.54 8.06 9.28
CA ARG A 199 14.08 7.84 7.91
C ARG A 199 13.33 9.08 7.43
N VAL A 200 13.84 9.61 6.33
CA VAL A 200 13.22 10.62 5.48
C VAL A 200 11.88 10.10 4.94
N SER A 201 10.78 10.70 5.37
CA SER A 201 9.55 10.75 4.57
C SER A 201 9.66 11.94 3.63
N GLN A 202 9.48 11.64 2.35
CA GLN A 202 9.42 12.57 1.23
C GLN A 202 8.31 13.61 1.45
N SER A 203 8.68 14.72 2.07
CA SER A 203 8.11 16.03 1.76
C SER A 203 9.22 16.79 1.03
N ARG A 204 8.84 17.62 0.04
CA ARG A 204 9.76 18.49 -0.74
C ARG A 204 10.95 18.94 0.12
N PRO A 205 12.20 18.95 -0.39
CA PRO A 205 13.35 19.23 0.46
C PRO A 205 13.21 20.67 0.99
N ALA A 206 12.74 20.79 2.22
CA ALA A 206 13.02 21.94 3.04
C ALA A 206 14.51 21.81 3.33
N VAL A 207 15.33 22.55 2.57
CA VAL A 207 16.77 22.69 2.83
C VAL A 207 16.91 22.96 4.32
N ARG A 208 17.49 22.01 5.05
CA ARG A 208 17.66 22.11 6.49
C ARG A 208 18.65 23.25 6.73
N LYS A 209 18.16 24.39 7.21
CA LYS A 209 19.03 25.51 7.56
C LYS A 209 19.90 25.10 8.74
N ILE A 210 21.21 25.09 8.53
CA ILE A 210 22.18 24.82 9.58
C ILE A 210 22.48 26.10 10.36
N THR A 211 22.67 25.96 11.67
CA THR A 211 22.97 27.09 12.54
C THR A 211 24.47 27.34 12.67
N GLU A 212 24.85 28.58 13.01
CA GLU A 212 26.25 28.95 13.30
C GLU A 212 26.88 28.05 14.36
N ARG A 213 26.09 27.66 15.37
CA ARG A 213 26.53 26.82 16.48
C ARG A 213 26.88 25.41 16.02
N GLU A 214 26.03 24.79 15.20
CA GLU A 214 26.27 23.45 14.68
C GLU A 214 27.54 23.39 13.80
N LEU A 215 27.77 24.43 12.99
CA LEU A 215 28.98 24.54 12.19
C LEU A 215 30.23 24.73 13.05
N LEU A 216 30.17 25.61 14.05
CA LEU A 216 31.28 25.84 14.97
C LEU A 216 31.62 24.59 15.79
N ASP A 217 30.62 23.90 16.31
CA ASP A 217 30.78 22.65 17.07
C ASP A 217 31.44 21.57 16.20
N TYR A 218 31.06 21.47 14.92
CA TYR A 218 31.70 20.55 13.98
C TYR A 218 33.18 20.90 13.75
N ILE A 219 33.49 22.17 13.51
CA ILE A 219 34.88 22.62 13.29
C ILE A 219 35.73 22.29 14.52
N VAL A 220 35.25 22.58 15.72
CA VAL A 220 35.97 22.31 16.97
C VAL A 220 36.18 20.80 17.18
N ASN A 221 35.14 19.99 16.97
CA ASN A 221 35.22 18.55 17.16
C ASN A 221 36.11 17.84 16.12
N ASN A 222 36.33 18.45 14.97
CA ASN A 222 37.23 17.96 13.92
C ASN A 222 38.59 18.67 13.93
N GLY A 223 38.99 19.25 15.07
CA GLY A 223 40.33 19.81 15.25
C GLY A 223 40.61 21.06 14.41
N GLY A 224 39.58 21.82 14.06
CA GLY A 224 39.67 23.03 13.24
C GLY A 224 39.52 22.78 11.73
N PHE A 225 39.42 21.51 11.29
CA PHE A 225 39.31 21.17 9.88
C PHE A 225 37.85 21.07 9.42
N LEU A 226 37.56 21.65 8.25
CA LEU A 226 36.24 21.58 7.62
C LEU A 226 36.36 21.27 6.13
N ASP A 227 35.96 20.06 5.74
CA ASP A 227 35.67 19.73 4.35
C ASP A 227 34.23 20.16 4.03
N ILE A 228 34.09 21.26 3.29
CA ILE A 228 32.79 21.84 2.92
C ILE A 228 31.94 20.87 2.10
N GLU A 229 32.56 20.03 1.26
CA GLU A 229 31.82 19.08 0.43
C GLU A 229 31.31 17.90 1.24
N HIS A 230 32.17 17.34 2.10
CA HIS A 230 31.77 16.30 3.03
C HIS A 230 30.67 16.81 3.98
N PHE A 231 30.87 17.99 4.57
CA PHE A 231 29.93 18.61 5.49
C PHE A 231 28.58 18.91 4.83
N SER A 232 28.59 19.49 3.62
CA SER A 232 27.38 19.74 2.82
C SER A 232 26.59 18.45 2.57
N LYS A 233 27.27 17.34 2.24
CA LYS A 233 26.65 16.03 2.01
C LYS A 233 26.10 15.41 3.30
N VAL A 234 26.86 15.46 4.39
CA VAL A 234 26.48 14.85 5.69
C VAL A 234 25.30 15.59 6.32
N TYR A 235 25.30 16.92 6.28
CA TYR A 235 24.29 17.75 6.94
C TYR A 235 23.16 18.19 6.01
N GLY A 236 23.23 17.86 4.71
CA GLY A 236 22.17 18.15 3.73
C GLY A 236 21.97 19.65 3.49
N VAL A 237 23.04 20.43 3.54
CA VAL A 237 23.05 21.90 3.40
C VAL A 237 23.78 22.31 2.13
N GLU A 238 23.37 23.40 1.49
CA GLU A 238 24.07 23.85 0.29
C GLU A 238 25.46 24.42 0.62
N LYS A 239 26.46 24.15 -0.22
CA LYS A 239 27.82 24.67 -0.04
C LYS A 239 27.84 26.20 0.15
N GLN A 240 26.97 26.93 -0.55
CA GLN A 240 26.86 28.38 -0.44
C GLN A 240 26.37 28.84 0.95
N GLU A 241 25.52 28.06 1.61
CA GLU A 241 25.02 28.36 2.95
C GLU A 241 26.12 28.14 4.00
N VAL A 242 26.92 27.08 3.84
CA VAL A 242 28.09 26.81 4.70
C VAL A 242 29.10 27.95 4.61
N VAL A 243 29.41 28.43 3.40
CA VAL A 243 30.34 29.55 3.19
C VAL A 243 29.83 30.83 3.84
N LYS A 244 28.54 31.16 3.71
CA LYS A 244 27.94 32.34 4.38
C LYS A 244 28.08 32.26 5.90
N LEU A 245 27.87 31.08 6.48
CA LEU A 245 28.00 30.90 7.93
C LEU A 245 29.46 31.01 8.40
N LEU A 246 30.42 30.52 7.60
CA LEU A 246 31.84 30.73 7.88
C LEU A 246 32.20 32.23 7.88
N GLU A 247 31.66 33.02 6.96
CA GLU A 247 31.85 34.48 6.94
C GLU A 247 31.27 35.15 8.19
N VAL A 248 30.09 34.69 8.66
CA VAL A 248 29.47 35.19 9.88
C VAL A 248 30.31 34.82 11.11
N LEU A 249 30.78 33.57 11.22
CA LEU A 249 31.65 33.14 12.32
C LEU A 249 32.99 33.88 12.32
N LYS A 250 33.55 34.15 11.13
CA LYS A 250 34.78 34.95 10.97
C LYS A 250 34.57 36.41 11.38
N SER A 251 33.47 37.03 10.96
CA SER A 251 33.18 38.43 11.34
C SER A 251 32.90 38.59 12.84
N LYS A 252 32.43 37.53 13.49
CA LYS A 252 32.29 37.43 14.96
C LYS A 252 33.60 37.09 15.69
N GLY A 253 34.69 36.83 14.97
CA GLY A 253 35.99 36.46 15.53
C GLY A 253 36.04 35.08 16.16
N LEU A 254 35.07 34.20 15.86
CA LEU A 254 34.97 32.85 16.42
C LEU A 254 35.87 31.85 15.69
N ILE A 255 36.23 32.15 14.45
CA ILE A 255 37.14 31.34 13.63
C ILE A 255 38.09 32.24 12.84
N ALA A 256 39.25 31.71 12.49
CA ALA A 256 40.12 32.24 11.44
C ALA A 256 40.17 31.21 10.31
N VAL A 257 39.95 31.66 9.07
CA VAL A 257 39.94 30.78 7.90
C VAL A 257 41.29 30.89 7.21
N GLU A 258 42.03 29.78 7.19
CA GLU A 258 43.25 29.61 6.40
C GLU A 258 42.88 28.69 5.22
N SER A 259 43.18 29.15 4.00
CA SER A 259 42.75 28.50 2.74
C SER A 259 43.85 27.67 2.13
#